data_AF-A0A2S7PVT3-F1
#
_entry.id   AF-A0A2S7PVT3-F1
#
_cell.length_a   1.000
_cell.length_b   1.000
_cell.length_c   1.000
_cell.angle_alpha   90.00
_cell.angle_beta   90.00
_cell.angle_gamma   90.00
#
_symmetry.space_group_name_H-M   'P 1'
#
loop_
_entity.id
_entity.type
_entity.pdbx_description
1 polymer ?
#
loop_
_entity_poly.entity_id
_entity_poly.type
_entity_poly.pdbx_seq_one_letter_code
_entity_poly.pdbx_strand_id
1 'polypeptide(L)'
;MSEACSYGLTDGDDLYMSNWNGTILGPPHGVHENRIYSLTMHCGPDYPDVPPTIKFTNKINLPAVQEDGKVSMNFVSSEARREC
;
A
#
# COMPACT_ATOMS: atom_id res chain seq x y z
N MET A 1 -5.02 -9.92 -17.48
CA MET A 1 -4.67 -8.61 -16.88
C MET A 1 -5.80 -8.26 -15.94
N SER A 2 -5.77 -8.76 -14.70
CA SER A 2 -6.64 -8.21 -13.66
C SER A 2 -5.83 -7.14 -12.97
N GLU A 3 -6.27 -5.90 -13.09
CA GLU A 3 -5.87 -4.77 -12.25
C GLU A 3 -6.25 -5.14 -10.80
N ALA A 4 -5.42 -5.95 -10.16
CA ALA A 4 -5.68 -6.46 -8.81
C ALA A 4 -5.40 -5.38 -7.75
N CYS A 5 -4.93 -4.21 -8.16
CA CYS A 5 -4.63 -3.09 -7.29
C CYS A 5 -5.16 -1.80 -7.93
N SER A 6 -5.74 -0.92 -7.13
CA SER A 6 -6.07 0.45 -7.51
C SER A 6 -5.59 1.41 -6.43
N TYR A 7 -5.33 2.66 -6.80
CA TYR A 7 -4.96 3.70 -5.86
C TYR A 7 -5.51 5.06 -6.32
N GLY A 8 -5.68 5.98 -5.39
CA GLY A 8 -6.12 7.35 -5.65
C GLY A 8 -5.77 8.26 -4.50
N LEU A 9 -5.76 9.56 -4.74
CA LEU A 9 -5.54 10.55 -3.69
C LEU A 9 -6.65 10.44 -2.64
N THR A 10 -6.27 10.47 -1.37
CA THR A 10 -7.22 10.50 -0.26
C THR A 10 -8.01 11.82 -0.27
N ASP A 11 -7.35 12.91 -0.65
CA ASP A 11 -7.93 14.24 -0.80
C ASP A 11 -7.55 14.79 -2.19
N GLY A 12 -8.56 15.15 -2.99
CA GLY A 12 -8.36 15.69 -4.33
C GLY A 12 -7.75 17.09 -4.35
N ASP A 13 -7.81 17.80 -3.22
CA ASP A 13 -7.24 19.14 -3.05
C ASP A 13 -5.82 19.09 -2.43
N ASP A 14 -5.28 17.89 -2.16
CA ASP A 14 -3.90 17.73 -1.67
C ASP A 14 -2.89 18.05 -2.79
N LEU A 15 -2.48 19.32 -2.83
CA LEU A 15 -1.48 19.84 -3.79
C LEU A 15 -0.15 19.09 -3.71
N TYR A 16 0.21 18.58 -2.54
CA TYR A 16 1.47 17.87 -2.31
C TYR A 16 1.35 16.38 -2.61
N MET A 17 0.15 15.90 -2.98
CA MET A 17 -0.10 14.50 -3.32
C MET A 17 0.51 13.55 -2.29
N SER A 18 0.33 13.87 -1.01
CA SER A 18 1.01 13.21 0.10
C SER A 18 0.22 12.02 0.60
N ASN A 19 -1.11 12.03 0.47
CA ASN A 19 -1.98 11.00 1.01
C ASN A 19 -2.71 10.24 -0.10
N TRP A 20 -2.54 8.92 -0.08
CA TRP A 20 -3.10 8.02 -1.07
C TRP A 20 -3.89 6.90 -0.39
N ASN A 21 -5.01 6.54 -0.98
CA ASN A 21 -5.78 5.35 -0.63
C ASN A 21 -5.57 4.30 -1.72
N GLY A 22 -5.18 3.09 -1.31
CA GLY A 22 -5.06 1.94 -2.18
C GLY A 22 -6.12 0.89 -1.87
N THR A 23 -6.50 0.13 -2.89
CA THR A 23 -7.32 -1.08 -2.78
C THR A 23 -6.63 -2.23 -3.47
N ILE A 24 -6.52 -3.37 -2.79
CA ILE A 24 -5.95 -4.60 -3.32
C ILE A 24 -7.03 -5.68 -3.33
N LEU A 25 -7.24 -6.29 -4.49
CA LEU A 25 -8.02 -7.49 -4.69
C LEU A 25 -7.12 -8.70 -4.43
N GLY A 26 -7.56 -9.57 -3.52
CA GLY A 26 -6.81 -10.77 -3.20
C GLY A 26 -6.71 -11.70 -4.42
N PRO A 27 -5.55 -12.37 -4.60
CA PRO A 27 -5.27 -13.16 -5.78
C PRO A 27 -6.27 -14.32 -5.96
N PRO A 28 -6.61 -14.69 -7.20
CA PRO A 28 -7.42 -15.87 -7.47
C PRO A 28 -6.69 -17.13 -7.00
N HIS A 29 -7.44 -18.13 -6.55
CA HIS A 29 -6.92 -19.42 -6.05
C HIS A 29 -5.98 -19.33 -4.81
N GLY A 30 -6.06 -18.24 -4.03
CA GLY A 30 -5.31 -18.06 -2.79
C GLY A 30 -6.19 -18.00 -1.55
N VAL A 31 -5.56 -17.97 -0.36
CA VAL A 31 -6.26 -17.79 0.94
C VAL A 31 -6.99 -16.44 1.07
N HIS A 32 -6.70 -15.52 0.15
CA HIS A 32 -7.27 -14.18 0.10
C HIS A 32 -8.19 -13.97 -1.11
N GLU A 33 -8.53 -15.03 -1.84
CA GLU A 33 -9.46 -14.96 -2.97
C GLU A 33 -10.79 -14.30 -2.56
N ASN A 34 -11.32 -13.45 -3.45
CA ASN A 34 -12.54 -12.66 -3.24
C ASN A 34 -12.50 -11.69 -2.05
N ARG A 35 -11.32 -11.37 -1.51
CA ARG A 35 -11.16 -10.33 -0.47
C ARG A 35 -10.70 -9.02 -1.08
N ILE A 36 -11.19 -7.92 -0.49
CA ILE A 36 -10.79 -6.56 -0.82
C ILE A 36 -10.08 -5.96 0.39
N TYR A 37 -8.85 -5.50 0.19
CA TYR A 37 -8.03 -4.86 1.21
C TYR A 37 -7.87 -3.39 0.91
N SER A 38 -8.25 -2.54 1.85
CA SER A 38 -7.98 -1.11 1.76
C SER A 38 -6.73 -0.77 2.56
N LEU A 39 -5.89 0.08 1.99
CA LEU A 39 -4.67 0.59 2.61
C LEU A 39 -4.58 2.10 2.41
N THR A 40 -3.85 2.76 3.30
CA THR A 40 -3.46 4.15 3.17
C THR A 40 -1.95 4.22 3.00
N MET A 41 -1.49 5.17 2.20
CA MET A 41 -0.10 5.45 1.93
C MET A 41 0.16 6.93 2.15
N HIS A 42 1.23 7.22 2.88
CA HIS A 42 1.66 8.57 3.18
C HIS A 42 3.07 8.80 2.63
N CYS A 43 3.17 9.67 1.63
CA CYS A 43 4.40 10.16 1.06
C CYS A 43 4.82 11.41 1.86
N GLY A 44 5.87 11.26 2.66
CA GLY A 44 6.44 12.37 3.43
C GLY A 44 7.22 13.35 2.56
N PRO A 45 7.77 14.43 3.15
CA PRO A 45 8.55 15.44 2.43
C PRO A 45 9.86 14.89 1.82
N ASP A 46 10.39 13.79 2.38
CA ASP A 46 11.59 13.12 1.90
C ASP A 46 11.30 12.04 0.83
N TYR A 47 10.05 11.89 0.38
CA TYR A 47 9.72 11.02 -0.74
C TYR A 47 10.22 11.65 -2.05
N PRO A 48 10.88 10.91 -2.96
CA PRO A 48 11.01 9.45 -3.01
C PRO A 48 12.29 8.87 -2.36
N ASP A 49 13.18 9.70 -1.81
CA ASP A 49 14.43 9.23 -1.17
C ASP A 49 14.15 8.28 0.02
N VAL A 50 13.10 8.59 0.79
CA VAL A 50 12.53 7.72 1.81
C VAL A 50 11.24 7.10 1.26
N PRO A 51 11.07 5.77 1.31
CA PRO A 51 9.87 5.12 0.83
C PRO A 51 8.64 5.51 1.66
N PRO A 52 7.44 5.44 1.07
CA PRO A 52 6.24 5.94 1.70
C PRO A 52 5.82 5.00 2.85
N THR A 53 5.11 5.55 3.82
CA THR A 53 4.55 4.74 4.90
C THR A 53 3.24 4.14 4.45
N ILE A 54 3.15 2.81 4.42
CA ILE A 54 1.95 2.07 4.02
C ILE A 54 1.30 1.44 5.26
N LYS A 55 -0.02 1.61 5.39
CA LYS A 55 -0.82 1.03 6.46
C LYS A 55 -2.09 0.40 5.91
N PHE A 56 -2.33 -0.87 6.24
CA PHE A 56 -3.61 -1.51 5.97
C PHE A 56 -4.68 -0.99 6.92
N THR A 57 -5.80 -0.52 6.35
CA THR A 57 -7.01 -0.17 7.10
C THR A 57 -7.71 -1.43 7.58
N ASN A 58 -7.70 -2.47 6.75
CA ASN A 58 -8.33 -3.75 7.06
C ASN A 58 -7.31 -4.64 7.80
N LYS A 59 -7.72 -5.32 8.87
CA LYS A 59 -6.86 -6.29 9.54
C LYS A 59 -6.50 -7.42 8.58
N ILE A 60 -5.20 -7.62 8.37
CA ILE A 60 -4.65 -8.66 7.51
C ILE A 60 -3.49 -9.35 8.23
N ASN A 61 -3.41 -10.67 8.10
CA ASN A 61 -2.30 -11.44 8.61
C ASN A 61 -1.35 -11.75 7.46
N LEU A 62 -0.36 -10.88 7.26
CA LEU A 62 0.73 -11.08 6.32
C LEU A 62 2.07 -10.95 7.05
N PRO A 63 3.11 -11.72 6.67
CA PRO A 63 4.43 -11.60 7.28
C PRO A 63 5.05 -10.18 7.19
N ALA A 64 4.65 -9.41 6.17
CA ALA A 64 5.12 -8.05 5.96
C ALA A 64 4.34 -6.99 6.75
N VAL A 65 3.23 -7.34 7.40
CA VAL A 65 2.31 -6.40 8.06
C VAL A 65 2.36 -6.60 9.57
N GLN A 66 2.60 -5.52 10.30
CA GLN A 66 2.62 -5.51 11.76
C GLN A 66 1.20 -5.58 12.33
N GLU A 67 1.07 -5.87 13.64
CA GLU A 67 -0.23 -5.96 14.31
C GLU A 67 -1.05 -4.66 14.24
N ASP A 68 -0.37 -3.51 14.12
CA ASP A 68 -1.00 -2.19 13.95
C ASP A 68 -1.43 -1.89 12.50
N GLY A 69 -1.20 -2.83 11.57
CA GLY A 69 -1.51 -2.73 10.15
C GLY A 69 -0.40 -2.07 9.32
N LYS A 70 0.71 -1.59 9.91
CA LYS A 70 1.81 -0.99 9.15
C LYS A 70 2.61 -2.03 8.39
N VAL A 71 2.96 -1.70 7.15
CA VAL A 71 3.88 -2.52 6.35
C VAL A 71 5.30 -2.25 6.80
N SER A 72 6.06 -3.32 7.01
CA SER A 72 7.47 -3.21 7.37
C SER A 72 8.28 -2.66 6.21
N MET A 73 9.05 -1.60 6.47
CA MET A 73 9.81 -0.84 5.47
C MET A 73 10.79 -1.71 4.66
N ASN A 74 11.28 -2.81 5.24
CA ASN A 74 12.14 -3.78 4.58
C ASN A 74 11.52 -4.37 3.30
N PHE A 75 10.19 -4.50 3.24
CA PHE A 75 9.50 -5.00 2.04
C PHE A 75 9.32 -3.87 1.02
N VAL A 76 8.86 -2.69 1.47
CA VAL A 76 8.59 -1.52 0.62
C VAL A 76 9.86 -1.06 -0.14
N SER A 77 11.01 -1.00 0.53
CA SER A 77 12.27 -0.58 -0.10
C SER A 77 12.79 -1.58 -1.14
N SER A 78 12.43 -2.85 -1.02
CA SER A 78 12.93 -3.91 -1.90
C SER A 78 12.24 -3.92 -3.27
N GLU A 79 10.98 -3.50 -3.32
CA GLU A 79 10.17 -3.45 -4.54
C GLU A 79 10.36 -2.12 -5.29
N ALA A 80 10.47 -0.99 -4.58
CA ALA A 80 10.74 0.32 -5.19
C ALA A 80 12.06 0.38 -5.98
N ARG A 81 13.06 -0.45 -5.61
CA ARG A 81 14.33 -0.58 -6.32
C ARG A 81 14.28 -1.43 -7.60
N ARG A 82 13.20 -2.18 -7.83
CA ARG A 82 13.07 -3.06 -9.00
C ARG A 82 12.48 -2.37 -10.23
N GLU A 83 12.00 -1.13 -10.09
CA GLU A 83 11.41 -0.35 -11.18
C GLU A 83 12.31 0.80 -11.69
N CYS A 84 13.60 0.79 -11.34
CA CYS A 84 14.64 1.62 -11.98
C CYS A 84 15.64 0.77 -12.75
#